data_AF-A0A3D3SCR5-F1
#
_entry.id   AF-A0A3D3SCR5-F1
#
_cell.length_a   1.000
_cell.length_b   1.000
_cell.length_c   1.000
_cell.angle_alpha   90.00
_cell.angle_beta   90.00
_cell.angle_gamma   90.00
#
_symmetry.space_group_name_H-M   'P 1'
#
loop_
_entity.id
_entity.type
_entity.pdbx_description
1 polymer ?
#
loop_
_entity_poly.entity_id
_entity_poly.type
_entity_poly.pdbx_seq_one_letter_code
_entity_poly.pdbx_strand_id
1 'polypeptide(L)'
;DMAGVSWSKVDLFLYLKARRLLPPPTTYKTFKKEWFLPGRFPKYKLSKPGIKDCTRAIHADGGFAVIPHFGHFWDDDFERMDGQREKISSQLKFFRDRGADGIELYWYSGRKKTEAINELVEAIARPLGYFFTFGSDCHGPGTEKNTIDKFSGDFAGFPLI
;
A
#
# COMPACT_ATOMS: atom_id res chain seq x y z
N ASP A 1 -18.05 -22.91 -18.33
CA ASP A 1 -16.93 -22.00 -18.60
C ASP A 1 -16.72 -21.06 -17.43
N MET A 2 -15.58 -21.15 -16.73
CA MET A 2 -15.17 -20.22 -15.66
C MET A 2 -14.02 -19.30 -16.10
N ALA A 3 -13.84 -19.15 -17.41
CA ALA A 3 -12.94 -18.15 -17.98
C ALA A 3 -13.56 -16.76 -17.78
N GLY A 4 -13.17 -16.08 -16.70
CA GLY A 4 -13.62 -14.70 -16.42
C GLY A 4 -13.85 -14.38 -14.95
N VAL A 5 -13.82 -15.36 -14.04
CA VAL A 5 -13.98 -15.07 -12.61
C VAL A 5 -12.61 -14.95 -11.95
N SER A 6 -12.14 -13.72 -11.75
CA SER A 6 -10.98 -13.44 -10.90
C SER A 6 -11.46 -13.33 -9.46
N TRP A 7 -11.08 -14.29 -8.61
CA TRP A 7 -11.34 -14.23 -7.18
C TRP A 7 -10.13 -13.62 -6.49
N SER A 8 -10.24 -12.38 -6.02
CA SER A 8 -9.25 -11.82 -5.12
C SER A 8 -9.31 -12.52 -3.76
N LYS A 9 -8.26 -12.32 -2.93
CA LYS A 9 -8.27 -12.83 -1.55
C LYS A 9 -9.44 -12.26 -0.74
N VAL A 10 -9.89 -11.05 -1.07
CA VAL A 10 -11.04 -10.39 -0.43
C VAL A 10 -12.33 -11.10 -0.83
N ASP A 11 -12.52 -11.40 -2.12
CA ASP A 11 -13.70 -12.10 -2.61
C ASP A 11 -13.84 -13.47 -1.96
N LEU A 12 -12.72 -14.20 -1.84
CA LEU A 12 -12.70 -15.49 -1.16
C LEU A 12 -13.06 -15.35 0.33
N PHE A 13 -12.50 -14.35 1.03
CA PHE A 13 -12.84 -14.09 2.43
C PHE A 13 -14.34 -13.81 2.60
N LEU A 14 -14.90 -12.90 1.79
CA LEU A 14 -16.29 -12.51 1.85
C LEU A 14 -17.22 -13.69 1.54
N TYR A 15 -16.86 -14.51 0.55
CA TYR A 15 -17.61 -15.72 0.21
C TYR A 15 -17.61 -16.75 1.33
N LEU A 16 -16.44 -17.08 1.89
CA LEU A 16 -16.36 -18.04 3.00
C LEU A 16 -17.09 -17.52 4.24
N LYS A 17 -17.01 -16.22 4.54
CA LYS A 17 -17.75 -15.57 5.62
C LYS A 17 -19.26 -15.63 5.40
N ALA A 18 -19.74 -15.30 4.20
CA ALA A 18 -21.16 -15.35 3.85
C ALA A 18 -21.73 -16.78 3.92
N ARG A 19 -20.91 -17.78 3.60
CA ARG A 19 -21.25 -19.20 3.74
C ARG A 19 -21.10 -19.75 5.15
N ARG A 20 -20.71 -18.92 6.13
CA ARG A 20 -20.44 -19.31 7.53
C ARG A 20 -19.37 -20.42 7.65
N LEU A 21 -18.42 -20.44 6.71
CA LEU A 21 -17.30 -21.38 6.67
C LEU A 21 -16.06 -20.86 7.40
N LEU A 22 -16.12 -19.64 7.93
CA LEU A 22 -15.11 -19.07 8.82
C LEU A 22 -15.72 -18.88 10.22
N PRO A 23 -14.93 -19.06 11.30
CA PRO A 23 -15.36 -18.67 12.63
C PRO A 23 -15.88 -17.21 12.64
N PRO A 24 -16.97 -16.90 13.37
CA PRO A 24 -17.53 -15.55 13.44
C PRO A 24 -16.52 -14.42 13.75
N PRO A 25 -15.51 -14.59 14.65
CA PRO A 25 -14.56 -13.52 14.93
C PRO A 25 -13.46 -13.37 13.87
N THR A 26 -13.42 -14.19 12.82
CA THR A 26 -12.35 -14.13 11.82
C THR A 26 -12.42 -12.82 11.02
N THR A 27 -11.41 -11.98 11.20
CA THR A 27 -11.18 -10.77 10.41
C THR A 27 -10.42 -11.10 9.12
N TYR A 28 -10.43 -10.19 8.15
CA TYR A 28 -9.67 -10.38 6.91
C TYR A 28 -8.16 -10.50 7.17
N LYS A 29 -7.64 -9.74 8.14
CA LYS A 29 -6.22 -9.80 8.55
C LYS A 29 -5.84 -11.20 9.06
N THR A 30 -6.66 -11.75 9.96
CA THR A 30 -6.46 -13.10 10.51
C THR A 30 -6.59 -14.16 9.42
N PHE A 31 -7.61 -14.06 8.56
CA PHE A 31 -7.78 -14.93 7.41
C PHE A 31 -6.55 -14.93 6.48
N LYS A 32 -6.04 -13.76 6.10
CA LYS A 32 -4.86 -13.64 5.24
C LYS A 32 -3.64 -14.31 5.87
N LYS A 33 -3.42 -14.13 7.18
CA LYS A 33 -2.28 -14.72 7.90
C LYS A 33 -2.37 -16.24 7.94
N GLU A 34 -3.49 -16.78 8.44
CA GLU A 34 -3.68 -18.22 8.64
C GLU A 34 -3.78 -19.03 7.35
N TRP A 35 -4.29 -18.42 6.27
CA TRP A 35 -4.58 -19.14 5.03
C TRP A 35 -3.55 -18.89 3.92
N PHE A 36 -2.78 -17.79 3.95
CA PHE A 36 -1.84 -17.43 2.87
C PHE A 36 -0.38 -17.16 3.27
N LEU A 37 -0.03 -17.02 4.57
CA LEU A 37 1.34 -16.67 5.00
C LEU A 37 1.76 -17.48 6.26
N PRO A 38 2.29 -18.72 6.18
CA PRO A 38 2.51 -19.68 5.08
C PRO A 38 1.35 -20.70 4.96
N GLY A 39 0.11 -20.17 4.96
CA GLY A 39 -1.10 -20.89 5.34
C GLY A 39 -1.58 -22.06 4.46
N ARG A 40 -2.85 -22.42 4.67
CA ARG A 40 -3.46 -23.65 4.14
C ARG A 40 -3.56 -23.73 2.61
N PHE A 41 -3.48 -22.61 1.90
CA PHE A 41 -3.52 -22.62 0.44
C PHE A 41 -2.14 -22.83 -0.17
N PRO A 42 -2.05 -23.57 -1.31
CA PRO A 42 -0.82 -23.63 -2.08
C PRO A 42 -0.30 -22.24 -2.38
N LYS A 43 1.01 -22.06 -2.28
CA LYS A 43 1.66 -20.79 -2.59
C LYS A 43 1.51 -20.49 -4.08
N TYR A 44 0.45 -19.78 -4.45
CA TYR A 44 0.27 -19.31 -5.81
C TYR A 44 1.10 -18.05 -6.03
N LYS A 45 2.10 -18.13 -6.91
CA LYS A 45 2.92 -16.98 -7.31
C LYS A 45 2.34 -16.40 -8.59
N LEU A 46 1.49 -15.39 -8.43
CA LEU A 46 1.10 -14.56 -9.57
C LEU A 46 2.32 -13.74 -10.01
N SER A 47 2.69 -13.83 -11.29
CA SER A 47 3.70 -12.93 -11.85
C SER A 47 3.13 -11.52 -11.85
N LYS A 48 3.85 -10.58 -11.22
CA LYS A 48 3.52 -9.16 -11.25
C LYS A 48 4.41 -8.45 -12.27
N PRO A 49 3.92 -7.43 -12.98
CA PRO A 49 4.76 -6.63 -13.86
C PRO A 49 5.92 -5.99 -13.10
N GLY A 50 7.02 -5.75 -13.80
CA GLY A 50 8.16 -5.01 -13.25
C GLY A 50 7.81 -3.53 -13.08
N ILE A 51 8.49 -2.86 -12.13
CA ILE A 51 8.24 -1.44 -11.83
C ILE A 51 8.39 -0.57 -13.07
N LYS A 52 9.43 -0.80 -13.88
CA LYS A 52 9.69 -0.02 -15.10
C LYS A 52 8.58 -0.20 -16.15
N ASP A 53 7.94 -1.37 -16.19
CA ASP A 53 6.82 -1.62 -17.10
C ASP A 53 5.56 -0.90 -16.62
N CYS A 54 5.32 -0.91 -15.30
CA CYS A 54 4.22 -0.16 -14.69
C CYS A 54 4.36 1.35 -14.90
N THR A 55 5.53 1.92 -14.58
CA THR A 55 5.77 3.37 -14.71
C THR A 55 5.68 3.80 -16.17
N ARG A 56 6.28 3.05 -17.10
CA ARG A 56 6.15 3.31 -18.54
C ARG A 56 4.70 3.31 -19.00
N ALA A 57 3.89 2.35 -18.56
CA ALA A 57 2.47 2.30 -18.92
C ALA A 57 1.70 3.51 -18.37
N ILE A 58 1.91 3.85 -17.08
CA ILE A 58 1.28 5.01 -16.45
C ILE A 58 1.64 6.31 -17.18
N HIS A 59 2.92 6.50 -17.49
CA HIS A 59 3.42 7.69 -18.20
C HIS A 59 2.92 7.75 -19.65
N ALA A 60 2.75 6.61 -20.33
CA ALA A 60 2.19 6.57 -21.68
C ALA A 60 0.75 7.11 -21.75
N ASP A 61 0.00 7.01 -20.64
CA ASP A 61 -1.34 7.58 -20.48
C ASP A 61 -1.32 9.01 -19.91
N GLY A 62 -0.14 9.63 -19.77
CA GLY A 62 0.03 10.97 -19.19
C GLY A 62 -0.16 11.01 -17.67
N GLY A 63 -0.19 9.87 -17.00
CA GLY A 63 -0.35 9.76 -15.55
C GLY A 63 0.96 9.91 -14.77
N PHE A 64 0.84 9.86 -13.44
CA PHE A 64 1.98 9.90 -12.51
C PHE A 64 2.06 8.61 -11.70
N ALA A 65 3.25 8.03 -11.59
CA ALA A 65 3.46 6.80 -10.84
C ALA A 65 3.76 7.11 -9.36
N VAL A 66 2.80 6.82 -8.49
CA VAL A 66 2.90 7.06 -7.04
C VAL A 66 3.14 5.76 -6.29
N ILE A 67 4.10 5.76 -5.36
CA ILE A 67 4.34 4.63 -4.46
C ILE A 67 3.33 4.69 -3.31
N PRO A 68 2.43 3.70 -3.17
CA PRO A 68 1.41 3.73 -2.13
C PRO A 68 1.99 3.35 -0.75
N HIS A 69 1.48 4.01 0.30
CA HIS A 69 1.62 3.68 1.72
C HIS A 69 2.95 3.00 2.10
N PHE A 70 4.07 3.73 1.90
CA PHE A 70 5.42 3.18 1.90
C PHE A 70 5.85 2.49 3.21
N GLY A 71 5.32 2.90 4.36
CA GLY A 71 5.61 2.30 5.66
C GLY A 71 5.25 0.82 5.75
N HIS A 72 4.35 0.31 4.91
CA HIS A 72 3.98 -1.11 4.85
C HIS A 72 5.17 -2.03 4.53
N PHE A 73 6.24 -1.54 3.89
CA PHE A 73 7.47 -2.31 3.69
C PHE A 73 8.18 -2.69 5.00
N TRP A 74 7.88 -2.00 6.09
CA TRP A 74 8.41 -2.22 7.44
C TRP A 74 7.33 -2.59 8.46
N ASP A 75 6.20 -3.12 8.00
CA ASP A 75 5.06 -3.48 8.87
C ASP A 75 4.56 -2.29 9.72
N ASP A 76 4.72 -1.07 9.21
CA ASP A 76 4.37 0.19 9.87
C ASP A 76 5.11 0.38 11.21
N ASP A 77 6.33 -0.14 11.33
CA ASP A 77 7.16 -0.02 12.53
C ASP A 77 8.11 1.17 12.40
N PHE A 78 7.82 2.26 13.11
CA PHE A 78 8.62 3.48 13.08
C PHE A 78 10.05 3.25 13.55
N GLU A 79 10.26 2.57 14.68
CA GLU A 79 11.61 2.35 15.24
C GLU A 79 12.48 1.55 14.27
N ARG A 80 11.88 0.54 13.63
CA ARG A 80 12.56 -0.25 12.60
C ARG A 80 12.87 0.57 11.35
N MET A 81 11.97 1.46 10.94
CA MET A 81 12.20 2.38 9.81
C MET A 81 13.31 3.37 10.13
N ASP A 82 13.27 3.97 11.32
CA ASP A 82 14.24 4.97 11.78
C ASP A 82 15.66 4.39 11.84
N GLY A 83 15.80 3.17 12.36
CA GLY A 83 17.07 2.42 12.34
C GLY A 83 17.53 1.96 10.94
N GLN A 84 16.72 2.16 9.88
CA GLN A 84 17.01 1.72 8.51
C GLN A 84 16.90 2.84 7.46
N ARG A 85 17.13 4.10 7.86
CA ARG A 85 17.10 5.28 6.97
C ARG A 85 17.86 5.12 5.66
N GLU A 86 19.07 4.56 5.68
CA GLU A 86 19.88 4.33 4.47
C GLU A 86 19.22 3.34 3.50
N LYS A 87 18.59 2.30 4.04
CA LYS A 87 17.85 1.31 3.25
C LYS A 87 16.59 1.93 2.65
N ILE A 88 15.88 2.77 3.41
CA ILE A 88 14.75 3.55 2.89
C ILE A 88 15.21 4.45 1.74
N SER A 89 16.27 5.23 1.94
CA SER A 89 16.84 6.11 0.91
C SER A 89 17.23 5.33 -0.35
N SER A 90 17.95 4.21 -0.21
CA SER A 90 18.34 3.35 -1.33
C SER A 90 17.13 2.77 -2.07
N GLN A 91 16.10 2.35 -1.33
CA GLN A 91 14.86 1.82 -1.90
C GLN A 91 14.08 2.90 -2.67
N LEU A 92 13.96 4.10 -2.11
CA LEU A 92 13.32 5.24 -2.77
C LEU A 92 14.11 5.69 -3.99
N LYS A 93 15.44 5.73 -3.93
CA LYS A 93 16.27 6.00 -5.10
C LYS A 93 16.04 4.95 -6.19
N PHE A 94 15.98 3.67 -5.82
CA PHE A 94 15.73 2.58 -6.76
C PHE A 94 14.39 2.74 -7.51
N PHE A 95 13.32 3.16 -6.81
CA PHE A 95 12.03 3.46 -7.44
C PHE A 95 12.10 4.73 -8.31
N ARG A 96 12.81 5.77 -7.85
CA ARG A 96 12.95 7.04 -8.60
C ARG A 96 13.66 6.82 -9.92
N ASP A 97 14.77 6.08 -9.88
CA ASP A 97 15.54 5.67 -11.07
C ASP A 97 14.70 4.83 -12.07
N ARG A 98 13.54 4.33 -11.66
CA ARG A 98 12.59 3.56 -12.50
C ARG A 98 11.34 4.35 -12.89
N GLY A 99 11.29 5.64 -12.60
CA GLY A 99 10.21 6.52 -13.02
C GLY A 99 9.04 6.61 -12.03
N ALA A 100 9.25 6.31 -10.75
CA ALA A 100 8.28 6.74 -9.74
C ALA A 100 8.36 8.26 -9.55
N ASP A 101 7.22 8.94 -9.49
CA ASP A 101 7.12 10.40 -9.46
C ASP A 101 6.72 10.92 -8.08
N GLY A 102 5.87 10.17 -7.38
CA GLY A 102 5.35 10.57 -6.08
C GLY A 102 5.34 9.46 -5.04
N ILE A 103 5.11 9.86 -3.80
CA ILE A 103 4.89 8.94 -2.67
C ILE A 103 3.59 9.34 -1.98
N GLU A 104 2.79 8.34 -1.64
CA GLU A 104 1.64 8.52 -0.78
C GLU A 104 2.07 8.60 0.69
N LEU A 105 1.78 9.74 1.32
CA LEU A 105 1.66 9.85 2.76
C LEU A 105 0.33 9.25 3.18
N TYR A 106 0.34 8.42 4.22
CA TYR A 106 -0.73 7.45 4.47
C TYR A 106 -1.15 7.38 5.93
N TRP A 107 -2.37 6.90 6.19
CA TRP A 107 -2.91 6.64 7.52
C TRP A 107 -2.46 5.29 8.12
N TYR A 108 -1.48 5.31 9.04
CA TYR A 108 -0.88 4.10 9.63
C TYR A 108 -1.55 3.59 10.92
N SER A 109 -2.81 3.94 11.16
CA SER A 109 -3.57 3.70 12.41
C SER A 109 -3.02 4.44 13.63
N GLY A 110 -3.66 5.57 13.92
CA GLY A 110 -3.30 6.46 15.03
C GLY A 110 -2.50 7.66 14.55
N ARG A 111 -2.85 8.84 15.09
CA ARG A 111 -2.31 10.12 14.62
C ARG A 111 -0.80 10.25 14.84
N LYS A 112 -0.32 10.01 16.06
CA LYS A 112 1.12 10.09 16.40
C LYS A 112 1.98 9.18 15.52
N LYS A 113 1.53 7.94 15.30
CA LYS A 113 2.24 6.96 14.47
C LYS A 113 2.26 7.40 13.01
N THR A 114 1.11 7.89 12.52
CA THR A 114 0.97 8.41 11.16
C THR A 114 1.90 9.58 10.90
N GLU A 115 1.93 10.55 11.81
CA GLU A 115 2.81 11.72 11.74
C GLU A 115 4.27 11.28 11.70
N ALA A 116 4.73 10.46 12.66
CA ALA A 116 6.12 10.02 12.73
C ALA A 116 6.60 9.27 11.47
N ILE A 117 5.78 8.35 10.93
CA ILE A 117 6.15 7.61 9.71
C ILE A 117 6.13 8.54 8.49
N ASN A 118 5.11 9.39 8.33
CA ASN A 118 5.02 10.28 7.18
C ASN A 118 6.13 11.32 7.18
N GLU A 119 6.46 11.93 8.32
CA GLU A 119 7.57 12.88 8.46
C GLU A 119 8.91 12.24 8.07
N LEU A 120 9.16 11.00 8.54
CA LEU A 120 10.37 10.26 8.18
C LEU A 120 10.46 9.99 6.67
N VAL A 121 9.37 9.50 6.07
CA VAL A 121 9.32 9.18 4.63
C VAL A 121 9.49 10.45 3.81
N GLU A 122 8.78 11.52 4.16
CA GLU A 122 8.82 12.80 3.48
C GLU A 122 10.23 13.41 3.53
N ALA A 123 10.88 13.41 4.70
CA ALA A 123 12.22 13.96 4.87
C ALA A 123 13.27 13.24 3.99
N ILE A 124 13.13 11.93 3.78
CA ILE A 124 14.05 11.16 2.94
C ILE A 124 13.70 11.28 1.45
N ALA A 125 12.41 11.34 1.12
CA ALA A 125 11.93 11.35 -0.26
C ALA A 125 12.06 12.73 -0.94
N ARG A 126 11.84 13.81 -0.19
CA ARG A 126 11.81 15.18 -0.73
C ARG A 126 13.12 15.54 -1.46
N PRO A 127 14.32 15.27 -0.92
CA PRO A 127 15.58 15.52 -1.64
C PRO A 127 15.77 14.68 -2.92
N LEU A 128 15.04 13.57 -3.07
CA LEU A 128 15.05 12.73 -4.27
C LEU A 128 14.09 13.23 -5.36
N GLY A 129 13.40 14.36 -5.12
CA GLY A 129 12.52 15.02 -6.09
C GLY A 129 11.15 14.35 -6.25
N TYR A 130 10.67 13.66 -5.21
CA TYR A 130 9.29 13.15 -5.18
C TYR A 130 8.29 14.27 -4.87
N PHE A 131 7.10 14.20 -5.49
CA PHE A 131 5.92 14.89 -4.97
C PHE A 131 5.14 13.99 -4.01
N PHE A 132 4.19 14.56 -3.26
CA PHE A 132 3.47 13.83 -2.22
C PHE A 132 1.97 13.83 -2.50
N THR A 133 1.34 12.66 -2.34
CA THR A 133 -0.11 12.50 -2.30
C THR A 133 -0.55 12.06 -0.91
N PHE A 134 -1.85 12.10 -0.64
CA PHE A 134 -2.42 11.73 0.64
C PHE A 134 -3.55 10.74 0.44
N GLY A 135 -3.52 9.63 1.16
CA GLY A 135 -4.56 8.62 1.07
C GLY A 135 -4.82 7.94 2.40
N SER A 136 -6.10 7.69 2.68
CA SER A 136 -6.53 6.98 3.87
C SER A 136 -6.67 5.47 3.65
N ASP A 137 -6.57 5.02 2.39
CA ASP A 137 -6.91 3.66 1.93
C ASP A 137 -8.23 3.20 2.55
N CYS A 138 -9.28 4.01 2.37
CA CYS A 138 -10.59 3.73 2.93
C CYS A 138 -11.25 2.60 2.13
N HIS A 139 -11.67 1.54 2.83
CA HIS A 139 -12.39 0.40 2.25
C HIS A 139 -13.91 0.48 2.53
N GLY A 140 -14.39 1.63 3.01
CA GLY A 140 -15.80 1.91 3.24
C GLY A 140 -16.38 1.34 4.54
N PRO A 141 -17.70 1.58 4.77
CA PRO A 141 -18.39 1.19 5.99
C PRO A 141 -18.36 -0.32 6.27
N GLY A 142 -18.34 -0.70 7.55
CA GLY A 142 -18.31 -2.11 7.97
C GLY A 142 -16.94 -2.78 7.85
N THR A 143 -15.91 -2.05 7.43
CA THR A 143 -14.52 -2.50 7.44
C THR A 143 -13.74 -1.87 8.58
N GLU A 144 -12.66 -2.53 9.03
CA GLU A 144 -11.70 -1.94 9.97
C GLU A 144 -10.95 -0.72 9.36
N LYS A 145 -11.04 -0.56 8.03
CA LYS A 145 -10.47 0.53 7.24
C LYS A 145 -11.54 1.53 6.75
N ASN A 146 -12.56 1.83 7.56
CA ASN A 146 -13.38 3.02 7.31
C ASN A 146 -12.63 4.24 7.87
N THR A 147 -11.81 4.86 7.02
CA THR A 147 -10.76 5.83 7.40
C THR A 147 -10.87 7.14 6.62
N ILE A 148 -11.94 7.34 5.84
CA ILE A 148 -12.08 8.47 4.90
C ILE A 148 -11.91 9.84 5.58
N ASP A 149 -12.33 9.97 6.83
CA ASP A 149 -12.30 11.18 7.65
C ASP A 149 -11.07 11.27 8.56
N LYS A 150 -10.21 10.24 8.59
CA LYS A 150 -9.11 10.12 9.56
C LYS A 150 -7.81 10.73 9.08
N PHE A 151 -7.67 10.95 7.78
CA PHE A 151 -6.42 11.43 7.21
C PHE A 151 -6.64 12.20 5.91
N SER A 152 -6.03 13.37 5.87
CA SER A 152 -5.94 14.25 4.73
C SER A 152 -4.63 15.04 4.86
N GLY A 153 -4.14 15.60 3.76
CA GLY A 153 -3.05 16.55 3.80
C GLY A 153 -3.15 17.58 2.69
N ASP A 154 -2.20 18.50 2.67
CA ASP A 154 -2.17 19.61 1.72
C ASP A 154 -1.56 19.16 0.39
N PHE A 155 -2.41 18.80 -0.56
CA PHE A 155 -1.98 18.37 -1.87
C PHE A 155 -1.69 19.58 -2.77
N ALA A 156 -0.41 19.84 -3.02
CA ALA A 156 0.07 20.94 -3.86
C ALA A 156 -0.27 20.79 -5.36
N GLY A 157 -0.96 19.72 -5.76
CA GLY A 157 -1.24 19.39 -7.16
C GLY A 157 -0.16 18.50 -7.78
N PHE A 158 -0.45 18.05 -9.00
CA PHE A 158 0.53 17.31 -9.79
C PHE A 158 1.56 18.27 -10.39
N PRO A 159 2.86 17.90 -10.45
CA PRO A 159 3.88 18.72 -11.11
C PRO A 159 3.53 18.96 -12.57
N LEU A 160 3.92 20.13 -13.10
CA LEU A 160 3.87 20.39 -14.54
C LEU A 160 4.88 19.45 -15.24
N ILE A 161 4.40 18.74 -16.27
CA ILE A 161 5.20 17.87 -17.14
C ILE A 161 5.88 18.70 -18.23
#